data_AF-A0A7W1QU46-F1
#
_entry.id   AF-A0A7W1QU46-F1
#
_cell.length_a   1.000
_cell.length_b   1.000
_cell.length_c   1.000
_cell.angle_alpha   90.00
_cell.angle_beta   90.00
_cell.angle_gamma   90.00
#
_symmetry.space_group_name_H-M   'P 1'
#
loop_
_entity.id
_entity.type
_entity.pdbx_description
1 polymer ?
#
loop_
_entity_poly.entity_id
_entity_poly.type
_entity_poly.pdbx_seq_one_letter_code
_entity_poly.pdbx_strand_id
1 'polypeptide(L)'
;MSDDDQRRRIASEEFNGPSLISIRKKIMQAPPQQTTAAEKVHRYPCQACGANLVFEPKDGCLTCPYCGYKELIPTSAEQVEERSFEQYLRPRADQLQVLAQDALEVQCTSCGAIVTFVPPEVARECDFCGAKIVAQPKSADPTVAPEGVLPFRITHPQATQAVRGWLSSRWFAPDALKRFASPEAIDGIYLPYWTYDAHTTSYYVGQRGEYYYETENYIERDAQGNSVQRTRQVRKTSWHSASGTVSRWFDDLVIPATRSLPPNRLYALEPWDLVELKAYEPAYLSGYKAQRYQLELGEGFEQAKV
;
A
#
# COMPACT_ATOMS: atom_id res chain seq x y z
N MET A 1 -44.71 59.54 -42.70
CA MET A 1 -44.93 58.47 -41.71
C MET A 1 -43.90 58.69 -40.61
N SER A 2 -44.10 59.59 -39.63
CA SER A 2 -45.36 60.01 -38.96
C SER A 2 -45.96 58.82 -38.18
N ASP A 3 -46.44 58.87 -36.92
CA ASP A 3 -46.50 59.89 -35.84
C ASP A 3 -46.46 59.12 -34.46
N ASP A 4 -46.43 59.68 -33.23
CA ASP A 4 -46.48 61.06 -32.71
C ASP A 4 -45.64 61.21 -31.39
N ASP A 5 -45.53 62.43 -30.91
CA ASP A 5 -45.06 62.99 -29.63
C ASP A 5 -46.08 62.82 -28.47
N GLN A 6 -45.65 63.11 -27.23
CA GLN A 6 -46.36 63.69 -26.04
C GLN A 6 -45.90 63.06 -24.71
N ARG A 7 -45.04 63.68 -23.87
CA ARG A 7 -45.07 64.98 -23.14
C ARG A 7 -45.91 65.03 -21.85
N ARG A 8 -45.22 65.19 -20.71
CA ARG A 8 -45.55 65.90 -19.43
C ARG A 8 -44.28 65.78 -18.56
N ARG A 9 -43.37 66.75 -18.31
CA ARG A 9 -43.37 68.19 -18.00
C ARG A 9 -43.69 68.54 -16.52
N ILE A 10 -42.72 69.21 -15.86
CA ILE A 10 -42.79 70.01 -14.60
C ILE A 10 -42.91 69.18 -13.30
N ALA A 11 -42.35 69.50 -12.12
CA ALA A 11 -41.14 70.16 -11.58
C ALA A 11 -41.39 70.38 -10.06
N SER A 12 -40.31 70.56 -9.28
CA SER A 12 -40.20 71.32 -8.00
C SER A 12 -41.05 70.98 -6.75
N GLU A 13 -40.32 70.70 -5.64
CA GLU A 13 -40.46 71.27 -4.26
C GLU A 13 -41.67 70.81 -3.38
N GLU A 14 -41.63 70.71 -2.05
CA GLU A 14 -40.58 70.64 -1.00
C GLU A 14 -41.22 70.14 0.36
N PHE A 15 -40.47 70.16 1.48
CA PHE A 15 -40.92 70.18 2.90
C PHE A 15 -41.22 68.89 3.73
N ASN A 16 -40.20 68.53 4.53
CA ASN A 16 -40.20 68.29 6.00
C ASN A 16 -41.02 67.18 6.72
N GLY A 17 -40.29 66.13 7.12
CA GLY A 17 -40.21 65.66 8.53
C GLY A 17 -41.30 64.74 9.09
N PRO A 18 -41.14 64.16 10.31
CA PRO A 18 -40.00 64.29 11.24
C PRO A 18 -39.18 62.98 11.43
N SER A 19 -38.01 63.12 12.08
CA SER A 19 -37.14 62.00 12.47
C SER A 19 -37.76 61.15 13.59
N LEU A 20 -37.84 59.83 13.39
CA LEU A 20 -38.07 58.85 14.45
C LEU A 20 -36.83 57.97 14.65
N ILE A 21 -36.28 58.03 15.87
CA ILE A 21 -35.10 57.27 16.29
C ILE A 21 -35.47 55.78 16.40
N SER A 22 -35.10 54.99 15.39
CA SER A 22 -35.23 53.53 15.45
C SER A 22 -33.98 52.91 16.06
N ILE A 23 -34.09 52.47 17.31
CA ILE A 23 -33.03 51.74 18.01
C ILE A 23 -32.88 50.36 17.37
N ARG A 24 -31.93 50.23 16.42
CA ARG A 24 -31.54 48.94 15.85
C ARG A 24 -30.90 48.07 16.94
N LYS A 25 -31.73 47.23 17.56
CA LYS A 25 -31.31 46.15 18.45
C LYS A 25 -30.39 45.22 17.64
N LYS A 26 -29.07 45.31 17.88
CA LYS A 26 -28.07 44.43 17.27
C LYS A 26 -28.36 43.00 17.75
N ILE A 27 -29.04 42.20 16.92
CA ILE A 27 -29.10 40.76 17.12
C ILE A 27 -27.69 40.26 16.81
N MET A 28 -26.89 40.07 17.85
CA MET A 28 -25.63 39.33 17.73
C MET A 28 -26.00 37.88 17.42
N GLN A 29 -26.00 37.54 16.13
CA GLN A 29 -25.99 36.15 15.71
C GLN A 29 -24.70 35.55 16.28
N ALA A 30 -24.84 34.56 17.16
CA ALA A 30 -23.71 33.77 17.60
C ALA A 30 -23.02 33.18 16.36
N PRO A 31 -21.68 33.17 16.27
CA PRO A 31 -21.00 32.51 15.17
C PRO A 31 -21.48 31.05 15.10
N PRO A 32 -21.68 30.47 13.90
CA PRO A 32 -22.08 29.09 13.78
C PRO A 32 -21.06 28.23 14.54
N GLN A 33 -21.55 27.43 15.48
CA GLN A 33 -20.72 26.51 16.24
C GLN A 33 -20.17 25.48 15.25
N GLN A 34 -18.95 25.71 14.79
CA GLN A 34 -18.18 24.71 14.07
C GLN A 34 -17.91 23.58 15.05
N THR A 35 -18.61 22.47 14.90
CA THR A 35 -18.34 21.24 15.62
C THR A 35 -17.02 20.67 15.09
N THR A 36 -15.90 21.22 15.57
CA THR A 36 -14.56 20.72 15.26
C THR A 36 -14.40 19.34 15.90
N ALA A 37 -14.66 18.30 15.11
CA ALA A 37 -14.19 16.94 15.38
C ALA A 37 -12.65 16.92 15.22
N ALA A 38 -11.97 17.45 16.24
CA ALA A 38 -10.51 17.50 16.31
C ALA A 38 -9.99 16.13 16.75
N GLU A 39 -9.76 15.24 15.77
CA GLU A 39 -9.38 13.86 16.05
C GLU A 39 -8.60 13.24 14.89
N LYS A 40 -7.43 12.61 15.08
CA LYS A 40 -6.41 12.71 16.14
C LYS A 40 -5.09 12.30 15.47
N VAL A 41 -3.98 13.02 15.68
CA VAL A 41 -2.67 12.41 15.40
C VAL A 41 -2.47 11.33 16.45
N HIS A 42 -2.49 10.05 16.04
CA HIS A 42 -2.35 8.92 16.95
C HIS A 42 -0.98 8.95 17.61
N ARG A 43 -0.96 9.36 18.88
CA ARG A 43 0.23 9.36 19.75
C ARG A 43 -0.04 8.39 20.89
N TYR A 44 0.94 7.56 21.19
CA TYR A 44 0.88 6.55 22.24
C TYR A 44 1.82 6.95 23.39
N PRO A 45 1.43 7.88 24.29
CA PRO A 45 2.30 8.35 25.37
C PRO A 45 2.45 7.30 26.47
N CYS A 46 3.69 7.01 26.86
CA CYS A 46 4.02 6.09 27.94
C CYS A 46 3.51 6.60 29.28
N GLN A 47 2.64 5.83 29.94
CA GLN A 47 2.08 6.18 31.26
C GLN A 47 3.13 6.35 32.37
N ALA A 48 4.32 5.77 32.21
CA ALA A 48 5.39 5.83 33.22
C ALA A 48 6.36 7.02 33.05
N CYS A 49 6.52 7.59 31.85
CA CYS A 49 7.52 8.64 31.60
C CYS A 49 7.16 9.68 30.52
N GLY A 50 6.01 9.56 29.85
CA GLY A 50 5.53 10.50 28.84
C GLY A 50 6.16 10.36 27.44
N ALA A 51 7.22 9.56 27.26
CA ALA A 51 7.80 9.29 25.94
C ALA A 51 6.85 8.47 25.05
N ASN A 52 6.98 8.57 23.72
CA ASN A 52 6.15 7.77 22.81
C ASN A 52 6.51 6.28 22.87
N LEU A 53 5.49 5.42 22.95
CA LEU A 53 5.60 3.98 22.78
C LEU A 53 5.73 3.63 21.29
N VAL A 54 6.54 2.62 20.99
CA VAL A 54 6.74 2.06 19.65
C VAL A 54 6.30 0.59 19.63
N PHE A 55 5.86 0.08 18.49
CA PHE A 55 5.53 -1.33 18.34
C PHE A 55 6.82 -2.17 18.44
N GLU A 56 6.79 -3.20 19.27
CA GLU A 56 7.89 -4.15 19.46
C GLU A 56 7.50 -5.54 18.90
N PRO A 57 8.04 -5.93 17.72
CA PRO A 57 7.79 -7.22 17.07
C PRO A 57 7.93 -8.44 17.96
N LYS A 58 8.88 -8.40 18.91
CA LYS A 58 9.22 -9.55 19.75
C LYS A 58 8.04 -10.04 20.59
N ASP A 59 7.29 -9.10 21.15
CA ASP A 59 6.27 -9.35 22.17
C ASP A 59 4.88 -8.89 21.70
N GLY A 60 4.75 -8.33 20.49
CA GLY A 60 3.47 -7.89 19.91
C GLY A 60 2.84 -6.68 20.61
N CYS A 61 3.62 -5.92 21.38
CA CYS A 61 3.14 -4.87 22.28
C CYS A 61 3.69 -3.49 21.88
N LEU A 62 3.02 -2.43 22.34
CA LEU A 62 3.62 -1.10 22.42
C LEU A 62 4.62 -1.07 23.59
N THR A 63 5.88 -0.72 23.32
CA THR A 63 6.96 -0.67 24.30
C THR A 63 7.60 0.72 24.33
N CYS A 64 7.89 1.23 25.54
CA CYS A 64 8.62 2.48 25.72
C CYS A 64 10.13 2.25 25.54
N PRO A 65 10.80 2.90 24.57
CA PRO A 65 12.23 2.71 24.34
C PRO A 65 13.12 3.31 25.45
N TYR A 66 12.55 4.16 26.33
CA TYR A 66 13.31 4.82 27.40
C TYR A 66 13.22 4.12 28.76
N CYS A 67 12.03 3.62 29.14
CA CYS A 67 11.80 3.04 30.48
C CYS A 67 11.32 1.58 30.44
N GLY A 68 11.14 0.98 29.26
CA GLY A 68 10.73 -0.42 29.11
C GLY A 68 9.28 -0.73 29.52
N TYR A 69 8.45 0.28 29.81
CA TYR A 69 7.01 0.09 30.02
C TYR A 69 6.37 -0.55 28.79
N LYS A 70 5.41 -1.45 28.99
CA LYS A 70 4.70 -2.15 27.93
C LYS A 70 3.19 -2.01 28.06
N GLU A 71 2.54 -1.86 26.93
CA GLU A 71 1.10 -1.75 26.77
C GLU A 71 0.66 -2.73 25.67
N LEU A 72 -0.35 -3.54 25.95
CA LEU A 72 -0.91 -4.46 24.97
C LEU A 72 -1.65 -3.65 23.91
N ILE A 73 -1.42 -3.95 22.63
CA ILE A 73 -2.29 -3.45 21.58
C ILE A 73 -3.65 -4.12 21.76
N PRO A 74 -4.77 -3.38 21.84
CA PRO A 74 -6.09 -3.99 21.94
C PRO A 74 -6.35 -4.90 20.75
N THR A 75 -6.69 -6.16 20.99
CA THR A 75 -7.22 -7.01 19.92
C THR A 75 -8.56 -6.41 19.48
N SER A 76 -8.62 -5.83 18.28
CA SER A 76 -9.90 -5.41 17.72
C SER A 76 -10.83 -6.61 17.61
N ALA A 77 -12.12 -6.40 17.91
CA ALA A 77 -13.16 -7.39 17.66
C ALA A 77 -13.56 -7.44 16.17
N GLU A 78 -13.13 -6.45 15.39
CA GLU A 78 -13.29 -6.41 13.94
C GLU A 78 -12.41 -7.46 13.28
N GLN A 79 -12.95 -8.10 12.25
CA GLN A 79 -12.21 -9.02 11.39
C GLN A 79 -11.92 -8.33 10.06
N VAL A 80 -10.86 -8.75 9.38
CA VAL A 80 -10.64 -8.32 8.00
C VAL A 80 -11.74 -9.00 7.16
N GLU A 81 -12.58 -8.19 6.51
CA GLU A 81 -13.71 -8.68 5.72
C GLU A 81 -13.42 -8.51 4.23
N GLU A 82 -13.65 -9.55 3.44
CA GLU A 82 -13.64 -9.47 1.98
C GLU A 82 -14.69 -8.46 1.49
N ARG A 83 -14.30 -7.61 0.53
CA ARG A 83 -15.16 -6.56 -0.04
C ARG A 83 -15.49 -6.84 -1.50
N SER A 84 -16.71 -6.50 -1.92
CA SER A 84 -17.07 -6.52 -3.35
C SER A 84 -16.18 -5.55 -4.12
N PHE A 85 -15.39 -6.12 -5.04
CA PHE A 85 -14.50 -5.39 -5.94
C PHE A 85 -15.25 -4.28 -6.71
N GLU A 86 -16.44 -4.57 -7.24
CA GLU A 86 -17.24 -3.60 -7.99
C GLU A 86 -17.67 -2.38 -7.16
N GLN A 87 -17.91 -2.59 -5.85
CA GLN A 87 -18.29 -1.50 -4.94
C GLN A 87 -17.09 -0.62 -4.56
N TYR A 88 -15.88 -1.19 -4.53
CA TYR A 88 -14.65 -0.49 -4.17
C TYR A 88 -13.83 0.01 -5.37
N LEU A 89 -14.17 -0.39 -6.60
CA LEU A 89 -13.62 0.19 -7.84
C LEU A 89 -13.85 1.71 -7.95
N ARG A 90 -14.88 2.24 -7.30
CA ARG A 90 -15.20 3.66 -7.18
C ARG A 90 -15.66 3.94 -5.74
N PRO A 91 -14.73 4.05 -4.79
CA PRO A 91 -15.07 4.17 -3.38
C PRO A 91 -15.89 5.44 -3.16
N ARG A 92 -16.99 5.30 -2.41
CA ARG A 92 -17.83 6.43 -2.02
C ARG A 92 -17.13 7.24 -0.92
N ALA A 93 -17.58 8.48 -0.69
CA ALA A 93 -16.97 9.37 0.30
C ALA A 93 -17.00 8.82 1.75
N ASP A 94 -17.95 7.95 2.08
CA ASP A 94 -18.05 7.21 3.34
C ASP A 94 -17.07 6.02 3.45
N GLN A 95 -16.49 5.57 2.33
CA GLN A 95 -15.47 4.52 2.25
C GLN A 95 -14.05 5.08 2.15
N LEU A 96 -13.91 6.41 2.06
CA LEU A 96 -12.63 7.11 2.03
C LEU A 96 -12.36 7.76 3.39
N GLN A 97 -11.15 7.55 3.91
CA GLN A 97 -10.70 8.12 5.17
C GLN A 97 -9.46 9.00 4.96
N VAL A 98 -9.37 10.06 5.76
CA VAL A 98 -8.14 10.87 5.88
C VAL A 98 -7.33 10.26 7.02
N LEU A 99 -6.32 9.44 6.68
CA LEU A 99 -5.54 8.63 7.64
C LEU A 99 -4.85 9.45 8.74
N ALA A 100 -4.57 10.73 8.49
CA ALA A 100 -4.30 11.72 9.52
C ALA A 100 -4.70 13.12 9.01
N GLN A 101 -5.50 13.84 9.79
CA GLN A 101 -5.72 15.27 9.53
C GLN A 101 -4.38 16.01 9.73
N ASP A 102 -4.15 17.05 8.92
CA ASP A 102 -2.85 17.73 8.75
C ASP A 102 -1.71 16.85 8.20
N ALA A 103 -1.99 15.62 7.74
CA ALA A 103 -1.04 14.88 6.91
C ALA A 103 -0.76 15.66 5.63
N LEU A 104 0.53 15.85 5.38
CA LEU A 104 1.05 16.63 4.29
C LEU A 104 1.80 15.68 3.35
N GLU A 105 1.48 15.68 2.07
CA GLU A 105 2.03 14.69 1.13
C GLU A 105 2.89 15.32 0.05
N VAL A 106 3.98 14.64 -0.25
CA VAL A 106 4.83 14.93 -1.40
C VAL A 106 5.02 13.65 -2.21
N GLN A 107 5.12 13.80 -3.53
CA GLN A 107 5.65 12.75 -4.38
C GLN A 107 7.16 12.97 -4.54
N CYS A 108 7.96 11.96 -4.25
CA CYS A 108 9.39 12.00 -4.50
C CYS A 108 9.65 12.07 -6.01
N THR A 109 10.27 13.16 -6.48
CA THR A 109 10.61 13.35 -7.90
C THR A 109 11.65 12.37 -8.43
N SER A 110 12.38 11.68 -7.55
CA SER A 110 13.43 10.72 -7.93
C SER A 110 12.91 9.30 -8.13
N CYS A 111 11.95 8.83 -7.33
CA CYS A 111 11.46 7.44 -7.37
C CYS A 111 9.93 7.29 -7.41
N GLY A 112 9.18 8.40 -7.45
CA GLY A 112 7.72 8.38 -7.50
C GLY A 112 7.00 8.06 -6.18
N ALA A 113 7.74 7.71 -5.12
CA ALA A 113 7.18 7.38 -3.81
C ALA A 113 6.36 8.53 -3.22
N ILE A 114 5.13 8.24 -2.78
CA ILE A 114 4.34 9.17 -1.97
C ILE A 114 4.86 9.07 -0.53
N VAL A 115 5.29 10.20 0.03
CA VAL A 115 5.81 10.31 1.39
C VAL A 115 4.96 11.29 2.17
N THR A 116 4.50 10.87 3.34
CA THR A 116 3.68 11.66 4.25
C THR A 116 4.56 12.33 5.32
N PHE A 117 4.26 13.60 5.59
CA PHE A 117 4.80 14.42 6.67
C PHE A 117 3.70 14.70 7.69
N VAL A 118 4.11 14.90 8.94
CA VAL A 118 3.25 15.47 9.98
C VAL A 118 3.92 16.74 10.49
N PRO A 119 3.22 17.90 10.52
CA PRO A 119 3.77 19.14 11.07
C PRO A 119 4.36 18.95 12.49
N PRO A 120 5.49 19.60 12.81
CA PRO A 120 6.17 20.66 12.05
C PRO A 120 7.25 20.17 11.06
N GLU A 121 7.27 18.89 10.67
CA GLU A 121 8.26 18.38 9.71
C GLU A 121 8.02 18.99 8.31
N VAL A 122 9.04 19.69 7.77
CA VAL A 122 8.97 20.35 6.45
C VAL A 122 10.02 19.85 5.45
N ALA A 123 10.95 19.01 5.88
CA ALA A 123 11.96 18.39 5.02
C ALA A 123 12.43 17.06 5.62
N ARG A 124 12.57 16.03 4.78
CA ARG A 124 13.06 14.71 5.18
C ARG A 124 13.81 14.01 4.05
N GLU A 125 14.34 12.84 4.35
CA GLU A 125 14.92 11.95 3.35
C GLU A 125 13.85 10.97 2.82
N CYS A 126 13.90 10.65 1.53
CA CYS A 126 13.05 9.63 0.94
C CYS A 126 13.53 8.24 1.34
N ASP A 127 12.67 7.49 2.03
CA ASP A 127 12.95 6.17 2.58
C ASP A 127 13.29 5.09 1.53
N PHE A 128 13.12 5.39 0.25
CA PHE A 128 13.33 4.47 -0.88
C PHE A 128 14.58 4.76 -1.70
N CYS A 129 15.02 6.02 -1.78
CA CYS A 129 16.11 6.43 -2.69
C CYS A 129 17.11 7.43 -2.09
N GLY A 130 16.93 7.85 -0.83
CA GLY A 130 17.81 8.82 -0.16
C GLY A 130 17.69 10.27 -0.66
N ALA A 131 16.80 10.55 -1.62
CA ALA A 131 16.56 11.91 -2.10
C ALA A 131 16.09 12.80 -0.94
N LYS A 132 16.74 13.95 -0.75
CA LYS A 132 16.31 14.96 0.22
C LYS A 132 15.09 15.68 -0.35
N ILE A 133 13.95 15.55 0.32
CA ILE A 133 12.71 16.21 -0.09
C ILE A 133 12.44 17.37 0.85
N VAL A 134 12.33 18.57 0.29
CA VAL A 134 11.76 19.74 0.95
C VAL A 134 10.30 19.81 0.54
N ALA A 135 9.39 19.87 1.50
CA ALA A 135 7.97 19.81 1.23
C ALA A 135 7.49 21.13 0.60
N GLN A 136 6.84 21.04 -0.56
CA GLN A 136 5.73 21.92 -0.95
C GLN A 136 4.46 21.07 -0.86
N PRO A 137 4.02 20.70 0.35
CA PRO A 137 3.10 19.60 0.49
C PRO A 137 1.67 20.05 0.20
N LYS A 138 0.92 19.17 -0.46
CA LYS A 138 -0.54 19.27 -0.44
C LYS A 138 -1.09 18.58 0.80
N SER A 139 -2.31 18.94 1.21
CA SER A 139 -3.08 18.08 2.11
C SER A 139 -3.19 16.68 1.52
N ALA A 140 -3.03 15.66 2.36
CA ALA A 140 -3.28 14.28 2.02
C ALA A 140 -4.70 14.10 1.49
N ASP A 141 -4.86 13.50 0.30
CA ASP A 141 -6.19 13.18 -0.22
C ASP A 141 -6.83 12.06 0.63
N PRO A 142 -8.17 12.01 0.76
CA PRO A 142 -8.85 10.83 1.32
C PRO A 142 -8.51 9.56 0.53
N THR A 143 -8.38 8.43 1.21
CA THR A 143 -7.97 7.14 0.64
C THR A 143 -8.83 6.01 1.21
N VAL A 144 -8.93 4.89 0.50
CA VAL A 144 -9.37 3.66 1.16
C VAL A 144 -8.36 3.37 2.28
N ALA A 145 -8.84 3.19 3.51
CA ALA A 145 -7.99 2.84 4.63
C ALA A 145 -7.60 1.35 4.55
N PRO A 146 -6.43 0.94 5.08
CA PRO A 146 -6.14 -0.49 5.23
C PRO A 146 -7.18 -1.12 6.16
N GLU A 147 -7.79 -2.23 5.75
CA GLU A 147 -8.65 -3.03 6.64
C GLU A 147 -7.82 -4.01 7.48
N GLY A 148 -6.64 -4.39 7.00
CA GLY A 148 -5.70 -5.29 7.69
C GLY A 148 -4.27 -4.76 7.74
N VAL A 149 -3.50 -5.31 8.68
CA VAL A 149 -2.05 -5.14 8.81
C VAL A 149 -1.42 -6.48 9.17
N LEU A 150 -0.29 -6.81 8.54
CA LEU A 150 0.53 -7.96 8.90
C LEU A 150 1.66 -7.46 9.82
N PRO A 151 1.59 -7.66 11.15
CA PRO A 151 2.55 -7.02 12.06
C PRO A 151 3.97 -7.56 11.85
N PHE A 152 4.97 -6.69 12.00
CA PHE A 152 6.36 -7.13 12.00
C PHE A 152 6.58 -8.21 13.08
N ARG A 153 7.20 -9.33 12.69
CA ARG A 153 7.68 -10.40 13.59
C ARG A 153 9.20 -10.39 13.78
N ILE A 154 9.92 -9.72 12.87
CA ILE A 154 11.38 -9.60 12.91
C ILE A 154 11.74 -8.31 13.62
N THR A 155 12.43 -8.43 14.76
CA THR A 155 12.95 -7.29 15.51
C THR A 155 14.09 -6.59 14.77
N HIS A 156 14.29 -5.30 15.05
CA HIS A 156 15.38 -4.53 14.46
C HIS A 156 16.80 -5.14 14.69
N PRO A 157 17.13 -5.67 15.89
CA PRO A 157 18.39 -6.40 16.10
C PRO A 157 18.53 -7.67 15.24
N GLN A 158 17.44 -8.44 15.06
CA GLN A 158 17.45 -9.64 14.21
C GLN A 158 17.68 -9.29 12.74
N ALA A 159 16.99 -8.25 12.23
CA ALA A 159 17.19 -7.76 10.87
C ALA A 159 18.65 -7.30 10.66
N THR A 160 19.18 -6.53 11.61
CA THR A 160 20.59 -6.07 11.60
C THR A 160 21.57 -7.24 11.60
N GLN A 161 21.33 -8.26 12.43
CA GLN A 161 22.17 -9.46 12.47
C GLN A 161 22.12 -10.27 11.16
N ALA A 162 20.93 -10.44 10.57
CA ALA A 162 20.74 -11.15 9.32
C ALA A 162 21.46 -10.46 8.14
N VAL A 163 21.31 -9.14 8.00
CA VAL A 163 22.01 -8.35 6.97
C VAL A 163 23.53 -8.43 7.15
N ARG A 164 24.04 -8.32 8.39
CA ARG A 164 25.48 -8.46 8.68
C ARG A 164 26.02 -9.84 8.36
N GLY A 165 25.29 -10.91 8.70
CA GLY A 165 25.65 -12.29 8.38
C GLY A 165 25.65 -12.56 6.87
N TRP A 166 24.68 -11.99 6.14
CA TRP A 166 24.67 -12.06 4.68
C TRP A 166 25.87 -11.30 4.08
N LEU A 167 26.18 -10.09 4.54
CA LEU A 167 27.32 -9.30 4.05
C LEU A 167 28.68 -9.96 4.35
N SER A 168 28.85 -10.58 5.52
CA SER A 168 30.11 -11.26 5.86
C SER A 168 30.34 -12.53 5.02
N SER A 169 29.28 -13.18 4.53
CA SER A 169 29.38 -14.33 3.62
C SER A 169 29.89 -13.98 2.21
N ARG A 170 29.95 -12.69 1.84
CA ARG A 170 30.30 -12.24 0.48
C ARG A 170 31.78 -11.86 0.40
N TRP A 171 32.58 -12.75 -0.19
CA TRP A 171 34.03 -12.58 -0.42
C TRP A 171 34.42 -11.22 -1.03
N PHE A 172 33.61 -10.70 -1.95
CA PHE A 172 33.83 -9.43 -2.65
C PHE A 172 32.97 -8.26 -2.15
N ALA A 173 32.29 -8.37 -1.00
CA ALA A 173 31.58 -7.22 -0.43
C ALA A 173 32.59 -6.14 0.00
N PRO A 174 32.47 -4.88 -0.49
CA PRO A 174 33.37 -3.80 -0.10
C PRO A 174 33.29 -3.55 1.41
N ASP A 175 34.42 -3.25 2.06
CA ASP A 175 34.43 -2.97 3.50
C ASP A 175 33.62 -1.74 3.88
N ALA A 176 33.47 -0.78 2.95
CA ALA A 176 32.54 0.33 3.09
C ALA A 176 31.08 -0.14 3.27
N LEU A 177 30.63 -1.14 2.49
CA LEU A 177 29.29 -1.72 2.60
C LEU A 177 29.10 -2.48 3.91
N LYS A 178 30.12 -3.21 4.37
CA LYS A 178 30.11 -3.89 5.68
C LYS A 178 30.01 -2.90 6.84
N ARG A 179 30.64 -1.72 6.72
CA ARG A 179 30.53 -0.61 7.70
C ARG A 179 29.19 0.12 7.61
N PHE A 180 28.59 0.20 6.42
CA PHE A 180 27.28 0.83 6.20
C PHE A 180 26.12 0.02 6.78
N ALA A 181 26.32 -1.28 7.09
CA ALA A 181 25.39 -2.09 7.90
C ALA A 181 25.48 -1.74 9.40
N SER A 182 25.40 -0.45 9.73
CA SER A 182 25.12 0.02 11.08
C SER A 182 23.64 -0.22 11.42
N PRO A 183 23.24 -0.27 12.70
CA PRO A 183 21.84 -0.47 13.06
C PRO A 183 20.96 0.69 12.54
N GLU A 184 21.48 1.91 12.53
CA GLU A 184 20.74 3.10 12.08
C GLU A 184 20.45 3.12 10.57
N ALA A 185 21.10 2.25 9.78
CA ALA A 185 20.91 2.14 8.34
C ALA A 185 19.82 1.12 7.92
N ILE A 186 19.21 0.43 8.90
CA ILE A 186 18.12 -0.54 8.68
C ILE A 186 16.87 -0.01 9.36
N ASP A 187 15.76 -0.03 8.64
CA ASP A 187 14.48 0.50 9.12
C ASP A 187 13.33 -0.36 8.58
N GLY A 188 12.19 -0.35 9.27
CA GLY A 188 11.00 -1.09 8.88
C GLY A 188 9.99 -0.19 8.17
N ILE A 189 9.42 -0.68 7.07
CA ILE A 189 8.38 0.01 6.33
C ILE A 189 7.22 -0.91 5.97
N TYR A 190 6.01 -0.49 6.34
CA TYR A 190 4.78 -1.10 5.84
C TYR A 190 4.55 -0.66 4.39
N LEU A 191 4.40 -1.63 3.51
CA LEU A 191 4.03 -1.41 2.11
C LEU A 191 2.54 -1.77 1.93
N PRO A 192 1.80 -1.00 1.13
CA PRO A 192 0.41 -1.28 0.85
C PRO A 192 0.30 -2.43 -0.17
N TYR A 193 -0.68 -3.30 0.05
CA TYR A 193 -1.03 -4.40 -0.85
C TYR A 193 -2.55 -4.41 -1.06
N TRP A 194 -2.96 -4.89 -2.22
CA TRP A 194 -4.33 -5.33 -2.46
C TRP A 194 -4.35 -6.86 -2.44
N THR A 195 -5.36 -7.46 -1.82
CA THR A 195 -5.69 -8.88 -1.99
C THR A 195 -6.89 -9.02 -2.92
N TYR A 196 -6.91 -10.07 -3.74
CA TYR A 196 -8.04 -10.36 -4.64
C TYR A 196 -8.38 -11.83 -4.64
N ASP A 197 -9.66 -12.13 -4.47
CA ASP A 197 -10.20 -13.47 -4.67
C ASP A 197 -10.74 -13.57 -6.09
N ALA A 198 -10.32 -14.60 -6.82
CA ALA A 198 -10.56 -14.71 -8.25
C ALA A 198 -11.03 -16.11 -8.62
N HIS A 199 -12.32 -16.24 -8.95
CA HIS A 199 -12.82 -17.41 -9.65
C HIS A 199 -12.60 -17.27 -11.15
N THR A 200 -11.60 -17.99 -11.67
CA THR A 200 -11.25 -18.01 -13.09
C THR A 200 -11.87 -19.22 -13.79
N THR A 201 -12.19 -19.05 -15.07
CA THR A 201 -12.61 -20.15 -15.96
C THR A 201 -12.00 -19.93 -17.34
N SER A 202 -11.10 -20.83 -17.72
CA SER A 202 -10.30 -20.75 -18.94
C SER A 202 -10.63 -21.88 -19.89
N TYR A 203 -10.84 -21.55 -21.17
CA TYR A 203 -11.04 -22.53 -22.25
C TYR A 203 -9.71 -22.71 -22.98
N TYR A 204 -9.33 -23.96 -23.27
CA TYR A 204 -8.10 -24.27 -24.00
C TYR A 204 -8.36 -25.20 -25.19
N VAL A 205 -7.53 -25.05 -26.21
CA VAL A 205 -7.39 -25.95 -27.35
C VAL A 205 -5.89 -26.13 -27.60
N GLY A 206 -5.44 -27.36 -27.83
CA GLY A 206 -4.03 -27.70 -28.00
C GLY A 206 -3.83 -29.16 -28.38
N GLN A 207 -2.67 -29.70 -28.03
CA GLN A 207 -2.35 -31.11 -28.29
C GLN A 207 -1.87 -31.82 -27.01
N ARG A 208 -2.39 -33.01 -26.75
CA ARG A 208 -1.89 -33.94 -25.73
C ARG A 208 -0.86 -34.87 -26.38
N GLY A 209 0.34 -34.89 -25.83
CA GLY A 209 1.37 -35.86 -26.17
C GLY A 209 1.26 -37.11 -25.30
N GLU A 210 1.12 -38.28 -25.90
CA GLU A 210 1.18 -39.57 -25.22
C GLU A 210 2.50 -40.26 -25.54
N TYR A 211 3.27 -40.58 -24.50
CA TYR A 211 4.55 -41.25 -24.67
C TYR A 211 4.36 -42.74 -24.92
N TYR A 212 5.06 -43.25 -25.92
CA TYR A 212 5.16 -44.68 -26.20
C TYR A 212 6.61 -45.02 -26.55
N TYR A 213 6.96 -46.30 -26.48
CA TYR A 213 8.31 -46.78 -26.75
C TYR A 213 8.32 -47.71 -27.95
N GLU A 214 9.27 -47.51 -28.84
CA GLU A 214 9.57 -48.43 -29.94
C GLU A 214 10.96 -49.03 -29.77
N THR A 215 11.09 -50.33 -30.09
CA THR A 215 12.38 -51.01 -30.15
C THR A 215 13.10 -50.62 -31.44
N GLU A 216 14.16 -49.82 -31.34
CA GLU A 216 15.03 -49.49 -32.47
C GLU A 216 16.22 -50.45 -32.53
N ASN A 217 16.47 -51.03 -33.70
CA ASN A 217 17.69 -51.78 -33.99
C ASN A 217 18.78 -50.82 -34.48
N TYR A 218 19.97 -50.88 -33.90
CA TYR A 218 21.14 -50.14 -34.36
C TYR A 218 22.38 -51.03 -34.37
N ILE A 219 23.40 -50.60 -35.12
CA ILE A 219 24.70 -51.28 -35.18
C ILE A 219 25.69 -50.47 -34.36
N GLU A 220 26.37 -51.12 -33.43
CA GLU A 220 27.45 -50.58 -32.62
C GLU A 220 28.74 -51.38 -32.91
N ARG A 221 29.92 -50.80 -32.66
CA ARG A 221 31.16 -51.58 -32.66
C ARG A 221 31.50 -52.02 -31.24
N ASP A 222 31.78 -53.31 -31.08
CA ASP A 222 32.28 -53.83 -29.81
C ASP A 222 33.73 -53.39 -29.54
N ALA A 223 34.25 -53.71 -28.34
CA ALA A 223 35.61 -53.39 -27.94
C ALA A 223 36.70 -54.11 -28.77
N GLN A 224 36.30 -55.05 -29.63
CA GLN A 224 37.13 -55.81 -30.54
C GLN A 224 37.02 -55.30 -31.99
N GLY A 225 36.20 -54.27 -32.24
CA GLY A 225 36.03 -53.59 -33.52
C GLY A 225 34.96 -54.19 -34.44
N ASN A 226 34.24 -55.23 -34.02
CA ASN A 226 33.22 -55.90 -34.84
C ASN A 226 31.88 -55.15 -34.77
N SER A 227 31.16 -55.10 -35.90
CA SER A 227 29.79 -54.59 -35.95
C SER A 227 28.81 -55.59 -35.30
N VAL A 228 28.21 -55.19 -34.18
CA VAL A 228 27.19 -55.97 -33.46
C VAL A 228 25.83 -55.24 -33.51
N GLN A 229 24.77 -55.99 -33.81
CA GLN A 229 23.41 -55.45 -33.74
C GLN A 229 22.93 -55.40 -32.28
N ARG A 230 22.40 -54.25 -31.88
CA ARG A 230 21.83 -53.99 -30.56
C ARG A 230 20.43 -53.40 -30.70
N THR A 231 19.62 -53.58 -29.67
CA THR A 231 18.29 -52.99 -29.53
C THR A 231 18.32 -51.93 -28.44
N ARG A 232 17.59 -50.82 -28.65
CA ARG A 232 17.29 -49.84 -27.60
C ARG A 232 15.81 -49.46 -27.62
N GLN A 233 15.26 -49.14 -26.46
CA GLN A 233 13.93 -48.53 -26.38
C GLN A 233 14.07 -47.03 -26.65
N VAL A 234 13.38 -46.53 -27.68
CA VAL A 234 13.34 -45.10 -28.01
C VAL A 234 11.96 -44.57 -27.66
N ARG A 235 11.92 -43.54 -26.80
CA ARG A 235 10.68 -42.84 -26.46
C ARG A 235 10.24 -41.96 -27.63
N LYS A 236 9.02 -42.18 -28.11
CA LYS A 236 8.32 -41.33 -29.07
C LYS A 236 7.07 -40.73 -28.41
N THR A 237 6.49 -39.73 -29.07
CA THR A 237 5.29 -39.03 -28.61
C THR A 237 4.24 -39.05 -29.71
N SER A 238 3.07 -39.63 -29.42
CA SER A 238 1.88 -39.50 -30.27
C SER A 238 1.12 -38.25 -29.88
N TRP A 239 0.81 -37.37 -30.83
CA TRP A 239 0.11 -36.11 -30.58
C TRP A 239 -1.36 -36.19 -30.98
N HIS A 240 -2.25 -35.89 -30.04
CA HIS A 240 -3.70 -35.91 -30.22
C HIS A 240 -4.27 -34.53 -29.93
N SER A 241 -5.26 -34.06 -30.70
CA SER A 241 -5.99 -32.83 -30.39
C SER A 241 -6.68 -32.93 -29.02
N ALA A 242 -6.53 -31.90 -28.19
CA ALA A 242 -7.16 -31.81 -26.88
C ALA A 242 -7.78 -30.43 -26.70
N SER A 243 -8.95 -30.39 -26.04
CA SER A 243 -9.62 -29.14 -25.68
C SER A 243 -10.43 -29.34 -24.42
N GLY A 244 -10.67 -28.27 -23.67
CA GLY A 244 -11.52 -28.33 -22.49
C GLY A 244 -11.61 -27.00 -21.75
N THR A 245 -12.24 -27.06 -20.58
CA THR A 245 -12.40 -25.93 -19.66
C THR A 245 -11.69 -26.25 -18.36
N VAL A 246 -10.97 -25.29 -17.80
CA VAL A 246 -10.34 -25.37 -16.49
C VAL A 246 -10.84 -24.20 -15.65
N SER A 247 -11.50 -24.49 -14.53
CA SER A 247 -11.84 -23.50 -13.52
C SER A 247 -10.89 -23.59 -12.33
N ARG A 248 -10.53 -22.44 -11.76
CA ARG A 248 -9.68 -22.31 -10.57
C ARG A 248 -10.19 -21.17 -9.71
N TRP A 249 -10.27 -21.43 -8.42
CA TRP A 249 -10.33 -20.38 -7.41
C TRP A 249 -8.91 -20.02 -7.01
N PHE A 250 -8.65 -18.72 -6.94
CA PHE A 250 -7.53 -18.14 -6.23
C PHE A 250 -8.11 -17.35 -5.05
N ASP A 251 -7.47 -17.52 -3.91
CA ASP A 251 -7.84 -17.03 -2.59
C ASP A 251 -6.63 -16.20 -2.14
N ASP A 252 -6.83 -14.95 -1.75
CA ASP A 252 -5.76 -14.00 -1.39
C ASP A 252 -4.63 -13.82 -2.44
N LEU A 253 -4.97 -13.38 -3.67
CA LEU A 253 -3.93 -12.91 -4.62
C LEU A 253 -3.34 -11.57 -4.16
N VAL A 254 -2.18 -11.63 -3.49
CA VAL A 254 -1.45 -10.47 -2.97
C VAL A 254 -0.75 -9.69 -4.09
N ILE A 255 -1.17 -8.45 -4.34
CA ILE A 255 -0.57 -7.55 -5.34
C ILE A 255 0.00 -6.30 -4.66
N PRO A 256 1.30 -5.99 -4.83
CA PRO A 256 1.90 -4.81 -4.23
C PRO A 256 1.32 -3.52 -4.82
N ALA A 257 0.71 -2.69 -3.97
CA ALA A 257 0.06 -1.46 -4.41
C ALA A 257 1.03 -0.26 -4.49
N THR A 258 2.34 -0.50 -4.69
CA THR A 258 3.40 0.51 -4.75
C THR A 258 4.15 0.49 -6.09
N ARG A 259 4.51 1.66 -6.62
CA ARG A 259 5.41 1.80 -7.78
C ARG A 259 6.86 2.12 -7.37
N SER A 260 7.14 2.20 -6.06
CA SER A 260 8.42 2.67 -5.52
C SER A 260 9.53 1.61 -5.47
N LEU A 261 9.19 0.33 -5.67
CA LEU A 261 10.10 -0.81 -5.58
C LEU A 261 9.93 -1.74 -6.81
N PRO A 262 10.99 -2.38 -7.31
CA PRO A 262 10.89 -3.32 -8.43
C PRO A 262 10.02 -4.53 -8.06
N PRO A 263 9.00 -4.92 -8.87
CA PRO A 263 8.11 -6.04 -8.53
C PRO A 263 8.83 -7.36 -8.27
N ASN A 264 9.89 -7.66 -9.03
CA ASN A 264 10.71 -8.87 -8.83
C ASN A 264 11.45 -8.93 -7.48
N ARG A 265 11.55 -7.82 -6.75
CA ARG A 265 12.06 -7.79 -5.37
C ARG A 265 10.96 -8.03 -4.35
N LEU A 266 9.73 -7.65 -4.66
CA LEU A 266 8.54 -7.85 -3.80
C LEU A 266 8.07 -9.30 -3.88
N TYR A 267 7.91 -9.86 -5.10
CA TYR A 267 7.59 -11.28 -5.30
C TYR A 267 8.67 -12.24 -4.75
N ALA A 268 9.88 -11.76 -4.48
CA ALA A 268 10.94 -12.54 -3.83
C ALA A 268 10.83 -12.56 -2.28
N LEU A 269 9.88 -11.83 -1.70
CA LEU A 269 9.52 -11.86 -0.28
C LEU A 269 8.31 -12.78 -0.01
N GLU A 270 7.56 -13.12 -1.06
CA GLU A 270 6.38 -13.99 -1.00
C GLU A 270 6.75 -15.48 -0.83
N PRO A 271 5.86 -16.31 -0.28
CA PRO A 271 4.50 -15.98 0.18
C PRO A 271 4.47 -15.23 1.52
N TRP A 272 3.48 -14.35 1.68
CA TRP A 272 3.19 -13.69 2.96
C TRP A 272 2.36 -14.60 3.89
N ASP A 273 2.58 -14.50 5.19
CA ASP A 273 1.89 -15.29 6.23
C ASP A 273 0.55 -14.63 6.60
N LEU A 274 -0.44 -14.69 5.71
CA LEU A 274 -1.73 -14.00 5.87
C LEU A 274 -2.58 -14.56 7.02
N VAL A 275 -2.28 -15.75 7.54
CA VAL A 275 -2.89 -16.29 8.76
C VAL A 275 -2.58 -15.40 9.98
N GLU A 276 -1.48 -14.65 9.94
CA GLU A 276 -1.10 -13.70 10.99
C GLU A 276 -1.61 -12.28 10.75
N LEU A 277 -2.35 -12.02 9.67
CA LEU A 277 -3.01 -10.74 9.41
C LEU A 277 -3.92 -10.38 10.59
N LYS A 278 -3.87 -9.12 11.03
CA LYS A 278 -4.76 -8.55 12.05
C LYS A 278 -5.59 -7.44 11.41
N ALA A 279 -6.77 -7.16 11.96
CA ALA A 279 -7.48 -5.93 11.61
C ALA A 279 -6.59 -4.71 11.85
N TYR A 280 -6.71 -3.70 10.99
CA TYR A 280 -5.84 -2.53 11.03
C TYR A 280 -6.04 -1.71 12.32
N GLU A 281 -4.99 -1.65 13.13
CA GLU A 281 -4.89 -0.78 14.30
C GLU A 281 -3.61 0.07 14.16
N PRO A 282 -3.70 1.42 14.15
CA PRO A 282 -2.56 2.30 13.96
C PRO A 282 -1.39 2.08 14.94
N ALA A 283 -1.61 1.45 16.10
CA ALA A 283 -0.55 1.12 17.05
C ALA A 283 0.55 0.23 16.44
N TYR A 284 0.21 -0.67 15.50
CA TYR A 284 1.19 -1.51 14.80
C TYR A 284 2.17 -0.71 13.93
N LEU A 285 1.82 0.52 13.53
CA LEU A 285 2.66 1.43 12.76
C LEU A 285 3.52 2.34 13.66
N SER A 286 3.31 2.35 14.98
CA SER A 286 4.03 3.26 15.88
C SER A 286 5.52 2.93 15.92
N GLY A 287 6.39 3.88 15.54
CA GLY A 287 7.83 3.66 15.39
C GLY A 287 8.26 3.09 14.03
N TYR A 288 7.33 2.86 13.11
CA TYR A 288 7.58 2.37 11.75
C TYR A 288 7.19 3.41 10.69
N LYS A 289 7.73 3.24 9.48
CA LYS A 289 7.27 3.97 8.29
C LYS A 289 6.13 3.21 7.63
N ALA A 290 5.27 3.92 6.91
CA ALA A 290 4.21 3.32 6.10
C ALA A 290 4.08 4.06 4.77
N GLN A 291 3.83 3.32 3.69
CA GLN A 291 3.43 3.89 2.41
C GLN A 291 1.92 3.83 2.21
N ARG A 292 1.40 4.88 1.58
CA ARG A 292 0.08 4.85 0.93
C ARG A 292 0.19 4.18 -0.44
N TYR A 293 -0.92 3.58 -0.89
CA TYR A 293 -0.96 2.99 -2.22
C TYR A 293 -0.73 4.03 -3.31
N GLN A 294 -0.13 3.58 -4.40
CA GLN A 294 0.14 4.33 -5.62
C GLN A 294 -0.62 3.70 -6.80
N LEU A 295 -0.90 2.40 -6.74
CA LEU A 295 -1.76 1.68 -7.68
C LEU A 295 -3.18 1.62 -7.11
N GLU A 296 -4.15 2.14 -7.85
CA GLU A 296 -5.56 2.02 -7.49
C GLU A 296 -6.03 0.55 -7.57
N LEU A 297 -7.10 0.19 -6.86
CA LEU A 297 -7.66 -1.17 -6.84
C LEU A 297 -7.91 -1.74 -8.25
N GLY A 298 -8.40 -0.91 -9.18
CA GLY A 298 -8.60 -1.33 -10.57
C GLY A 298 -7.29 -1.64 -11.31
N GLU A 299 -6.22 -0.88 -11.05
CA GLU A 299 -4.90 -1.13 -11.66
C GLU A 299 -4.23 -2.38 -11.08
N GLY A 300 -4.39 -2.61 -9.77
CA GLY A 300 -3.89 -3.81 -9.12
C GLY A 300 -4.58 -5.08 -9.63
N PHE A 301 -5.90 -5.01 -9.87
CA PHE A 301 -6.64 -6.14 -10.45
C PHE A 301 -6.20 -6.48 -11.88
N GLU A 302 -5.85 -5.50 -12.72
CA GLU A 302 -5.26 -5.81 -14.04
C GLU A 302 -3.91 -6.53 -13.94
N GLN A 303 -3.12 -6.30 -12.87
CA GLN A 303 -1.89 -7.04 -12.62
C GLN A 303 -2.14 -8.46 -12.10
N ALA A 304 -3.25 -8.69 -11.38
CA ALA A 304 -3.63 -10.01 -10.86
C ALA A 304 -4.05 -11.03 -11.95
N LYS A 305 -4.27 -10.59 -13.20
CA LYS A 305 -4.74 -11.44 -14.31
C LYS A 305 -3.63 -12.16 -15.09
N VAL A 306 -2.36 -11.95 -14.75
CA VAL A 306 -1.18 -12.32 -15.56
C VAL A 306 -0.64 -13.70 -15.22
#